data_AF-A0A2E0VV96-F1
#
_entry.id   AF-A0A2E0VV96-F1
#
_cell.length_a   1.000
_cell.length_b   1.000
_cell.length_c   1.000
_cell.angle_alpha   90.00
_cell.angle_beta   90.00
_cell.angle_gamma   90.00
#
_symmetry.space_group_name_H-M   'P 1'
#
loop_
_entity.id
_entity.type
_entity.pdbx_description
1 polymer ?
#
loop_
_entity_poly.entity_id
_entity_poly.type
_entity_poly.pdbx_seq_one_letter_code
_entity_poly.pdbx_strand_id
1 'polypeptide(L)'
;MTQRQKIQLKFLQENLDYLREAEGHLEWSWQKCQKINLDDVLTNEALEALEALAARFARTVDIYTQKIVPGLLGILEERHPTFLDRANFLEKIGVVSSAGELVEIRGIRNAIAHEYRKNDYQELYKEMFKSIDPLRDIIRKTREYISAKIQ
;
A
#
# COMPACT_ATOMS: atom_id res chain seq x y z
N MET A 1 -20.71 -6.06 -19.58
CA MET A 1 -19.39 -5.39 -19.72
C MET A 1 -19.02 -5.22 -21.20
N THR A 2 -18.50 -4.05 -21.57
CA THR A 2 -17.94 -3.77 -22.90
C THR A 2 -16.61 -4.52 -23.11
N GLN A 3 -16.15 -4.65 -24.37
CA GLN A 3 -14.85 -5.26 -24.67
C GLN A 3 -13.69 -4.53 -23.97
N ARG A 4 -13.81 -3.20 -23.86
CA ARG A 4 -12.87 -2.36 -23.11
C ARG A 4 -12.84 -2.70 -21.62
N GLN A 5 -14.01 -2.82 -20.99
CA GLN A 5 -14.13 -3.16 -19.56
C GLN A 5 -13.55 -4.55 -19.26
N LYS A 6 -13.73 -5.52 -20.16
CA LYS A 6 -13.13 -6.87 -20.03
C LYS A 6 -11.60 -6.83 -20.03
N ILE A 7 -11.00 -6.01 -20.91
CA ILE A 7 -9.54 -5.83 -20.95
C ILE A 7 -9.04 -5.14 -19.68
N GLN A 8 -9.74 -4.11 -19.21
CA GLN A 8 -9.40 -3.42 -17.96
C GLN A 8 -9.48 -4.35 -16.75
N LEU A 9 -10.52 -5.19 -16.68
CA LEU A 9 -10.67 -6.19 -15.62
C LEU A 9 -9.52 -7.20 -15.63
N LYS A 10 -9.13 -7.72 -16.80
CA LYS A 10 -7.99 -8.64 -16.91
C LYS A 10 -6.70 -7.99 -16.41
N PHE A 11 -6.42 -6.76 -16.81
CA PHE A 11 -5.24 -6.03 -16.34
C PHE A 11 -5.28 -5.75 -14.84
N LEU A 12 -6.47 -5.47 -14.28
CA LEU A 12 -6.62 -5.31 -12.83
C LEU A 12 -6.34 -6.63 -12.10
N GLN A 13 -6.80 -7.77 -12.62
CA GLN A 13 -6.51 -9.10 -12.05
C GLN A 13 -5.01 -9.39 -12.03
N GLU A 14 -4.31 -9.16 -13.14
CA GLU A 14 -2.85 -9.33 -13.20
C GLU A 14 -2.12 -8.44 -12.17
N ASN A 15 -2.59 -7.21 -11.95
CA ASN A 15 -2.02 -6.33 -10.93
C ASN A 15 -2.36 -6.76 -9.50
N LEU A 16 -3.52 -7.38 -9.27
CA LEU A 16 -3.88 -7.95 -7.97
C LEU A 16 -3.00 -9.15 -7.62
N ASP A 17 -2.66 -10.00 -8.59
CA ASP A 17 -1.71 -11.09 -8.40
C ASP A 17 -0.32 -10.54 -8.06
N TYR A 18 0.13 -9.52 -8.79
CA TYR A 18 1.40 -8.85 -8.51
C TYR A 18 1.42 -8.17 -7.13
N LEU A 19 0.30 -7.55 -6.71
CA LEU A 19 0.17 -7.00 -5.36
C LEU A 19 0.25 -8.09 -4.29
N ARG A 20 -0.35 -9.26 -4.53
CA ARG A 20 -0.34 -10.39 -3.59
C ARG A 20 1.08 -10.92 -3.38
N GLU A 21 1.88 -11.02 -4.43
CA GLU A 21 3.30 -11.38 -4.30
C GLU A 21 4.08 -10.35 -3.48
N ALA A 22 3.87 -9.05 -3.74
CA ALA A 22 4.51 -7.98 -2.97
C ALA A 22 4.10 -8.00 -1.48
N GLU A 23 2.82 -8.22 -1.18
CA GLU A 23 2.29 -8.38 0.18
C GLU A 23 2.96 -9.57 0.90
N GLY A 24 3.17 -10.69 0.20
CA GLY A 24 3.88 -11.84 0.77
C GLY A 24 5.33 -11.53 1.15
N HIS A 25 6.06 -10.79 0.31
CA HIS A 25 7.41 -10.35 0.63
C HIS A 25 7.46 -9.32 1.75
N LEU A 26 6.49 -8.39 1.79
CA LEU A 26 6.33 -7.43 2.87
C LEU A 26 6.11 -8.15 4.20
N GLU A 27 5.16 -9.08 4.26
CA GLU A 27 4.85 -9.86 5.47
C GLU A 27 6.08 -10.63 5.97
N TRP A 28 6.80 -11.32 5.09
CA TRP A 28 8.02 -12.04 5.46
C TRP A 28 9.06 -11.14 6.10
N SER A 29 9.23 -9.93 5.57
CA SER A 29 10.20 -8.95 6.07
C SER A 29 9.76 -8.35 7.39
N TRP A 30 8.46 -8.06 7.50
CA TRP A 30 7.87 -7.50 8.69
C TRP A 30 8.03 -8.46 9.87
N GLN A 31 7.71 -9.75 9.68
CA GLN A 31 7.93 -10.79 10.68
C GLN A 31 9.39 -10.88 11.14
N LYS A 32 10.35 -10.73 10.21
CA LYS A 32 11.78 -10.70 10.55
C LYS A 32 12.14 -9.48 11.43
N CYS A 33 11.51 -8.33 11.18
CA CYS A 33 11.82 -7.08 11.86
C CYS A 33 11.01 -6.85 13.15
N GLN A 34 9.96 -7.63 13.44
CA GLN A 34 9.12 -7.49 14.63
C GLN A 34 9.87 -7.52 15.96
N LYS A 35 11.03 -8.17 16.01
CA LYS A 35 11.85 -8.29 17.22
C LYS A 35 12.85 -7.14 17.40
N ILE A 36 12.96 -6.24 16.43
CA ILE A 36 13.89 -5.11 16.48
C ILE A 36 13.29 -4.03 17.38
N ASN A 37 14.01 -3.65 18.43
CA ASN A 37 13.63 -2.51 19.26
C ASN A 37 14.06 -1.21 18.57
N LEU A 38 13.09 -0.40 18.13
CA LEU A 38 13.34 0.86 17.44
C LEU A 38 13.74 2.02 18.37
N ASP A 39 13.67 1.83 19.69
CA ASP A 39 14.12 2.81 20.70
C ASP A 39 15.61 2.68 21.03
N ASP A 40 16.23 1.54 20.67
CA ASP A 40 17.64 1.28 20.93
C ASP A 40 18.54 1.75 19.78
N VAL A 41 19.85 1.81 20.04
CA VAL A 41 20.85 1.98 18.99
C VAL A 41 20.80 0.78 18.05
N LEU A 42 20.42 1.03 16.80
CA LEU A 42 20.26 -0.02 15.79
C LEU A 42 21.62 -0.53 15.31
N THR A 43 21.79 -1.86 15.27
CA THR A 43 22.96 -2.48 14.64
C THR A 43 22.86 -2.38 13.12
N ASN A 44 23.99 -2.57 12.41
CA ASN A 44 24.00 -2.55 10.95
C ASN A 44 23.07 -3.64 10.36
N GLU A 45 23.00 -4.81 10.99
CA GLU A 45 22.12 -5.90 10.56
C GLU A 45 20.64 -5.55 10.76
N ALA A 46 20.30 -4.84 11.83
CA ALA A 46 18.96 -4.34 12.07
C ALA A 46 18.58 -3.26 11.04
N LEU A 47 19.50 -2.34 10.75
CA LEU A 47 19.32 -1.31 9.72
C LEU A 47 19.09 -1.92 8.34
N GLU A 48 19.93 -2.87 7.91
CA GLU A 48 19.76 -3.55 6.61
C GLU A 48 18.41 -4.28 6.51
N ALA A 49 17.97 -4.93 7.60
CA ALA A 49 16.68 -5.59 7.65
C ALA A 49 15.51 -4.58 7.53
N LEU A 50 15.61 -3.44 8.22
CA LEU A 50 14.62 -2.37 8.18
C LEU A 50 14.58 -1.67 6.81
N GLU A 51 15.72 -1.44 6.16
CA GLU A 51 15.80 -0.90 4.80
C GLU A 51 15.11 -1.84 3.80
N ALA A 52 15.36 -3.14 3.91
CA ALA A 52 14.69 -4.14 3.07
C ALA A 52 13.17 -4.16 3.31
N LEU A 53 12.73 -3.99 4.56
CA LEU A 53 11.31 -3.85 4.90
C LEU A 53 10.72 -2.56 4.29
N ALA A 54 11.39 -1.42 4.44
CA ALA A 54 10.97 -0.14 3.88
C ALA A 54 10.81 -0.19 2.36
N ALA A 55 11.77 -0.79 1.64
CA ALA A 55 11.71 -0.97 0.21
C ALA A 55 10.48 -1.81 -0.23
N ARG A 56 10.18 -2.88 0.51
CA ARG A 56 9.02 -3.76 0.24
C ARG A 56 7.70 -3.10 0.59
N PHE A 57 7.66 -2.32 1.68
CA PHE A 57 6.51 -1.49 2.04
C PHE A 57 6.22 -0.48 0.93
N ALA A 58 7.24 0.29 0.53
CA ALA A 58 7.11 1.30 -0.52
C ALA A 58 6.61 0.69 -1.84
N ARG A 59 7.17 -0.47 -2.24
CA ARG A 59 6.74 -1.20 -3.43
C ARG A 59 5.27 -1.63 -3.34
N THR A 60 4.83 -2.13 -2.18
CA THR A 60 3.44 -2.58 -1.98
C THR A 60 2.47 -1.41 -2.07
N VAL A 61 2.79 -0.30 -1.41
CA VAL A 61 2.02 0.94 -1.47
C VAL A 61 1.98 1.50 -2.89
N ASP A 62 3.08 1.43 -3.64
CA ASP A 62 3.14 1.86 -5.03
C ASP A 62 2.25 1.03 -5.94
N ILE A 63 2.28 -0.29 -5.82
CA ILE A 63 1.39 -1.17 -6.59
C ILE A 63 -0.07 -0.83 -6.28
N TYR A 64 -0.41 -0.71 -4.99
CA TYR A 64 -1.77 -0.38 -4.58
C TYR A 64 -2.22 0.98 -5.14
N THR A 65 -1.46 2.04 -4.85
CA THR A 65 -1.86 3.43 -5.16
C THR A 65 -1.76 3.78 -6.64
N GLN A 66 -0.83 3.17 -7.37
CA GLN A 66 -0.55 3.52 -8.78
C GLN A 66 -1.14 2.52 -9.78
N LYS A 67 -1.47 1.30 -9.36
CA LYS A 67 -2.03 0.27 -10.26
C LYS A 67 -3.45 -0.15 -9.87
N ILE A 68 -3.65 -0.54 -8.60
CA ILE A 68 -4.95 -1.06 -8.15
C ILE A 68 -6.00 0.04 -8.11
N VAL A 69 -5.69 1.16 -7.45
CA VAL A 69 -6.64 2.28 -7.34
C VAL A 69 -7.05 2.82 -8.71
N PRO A 70 -6.11 3.17 -9.63
CA PRO A 70 -6.52 3.63 -10.96
C PRO A 70 -7.22 2.56 -11.80
N GLY A 71 -6.82 1.29 -11.66
CA GLY A 71 -7.48 0.16 -12.34
C GLY A 71 -8.93 -0.01 -11.91
N LEU A 72 -9.18 0.02 -10.60
CA LEU A 72 -10.52 -0.04 -10.02
C LEU A 72 -11.40 1.12 -10.48
N LEU A 73 -10.91 2.36 -10.36
CA LEU A 73 -11.65 3.55 -10.81
C LEU A 73 -11.93 3.50 -12.32
N GLY A 74 -10.98 3.00 -13.11
CA GLY A 74 -11.15 2.82 -14.55
C GLY A 74 -12.25 1.85 -14.94
N ILE A 75 -12.54 0.85 -14.11
CA ILE A 75 -13.67 -0.09 -14.30
C ILE A 75 -14.98 0.54 -13.85
N LEU A 76 -14.96 1.32 -12.77
CA LEU A 76 -16.13 2.07 -12.27
C LEU A 76 -16.47 3.28 -13.15
N GLU A 77 -15.64 3.58 -14.16
CA GLU A 77 -15.73 4.75 -15.04
C GLU A 77 -15.61 6.10 -14.29
N GLU A 78 -14.95 6.07 -13.13
CA GLU A 78 -14.77 7.21 -12.25
C GLU A 78 -13.46 7.93 -12.52
N ARG A 79 -13.50 9.26 -12.49
CA ARG A 79 -12.35 10.13 -12.79
C ARG A 79 -12.15 11.15 -11.68
N HIS A 80 -11.06 10.96 -10.94
CA HIS A 80 -10.65 11.86 -9.87
C HIS A 80 -9.26 12.44 -10.14
N PRO A 81 -9.09 13.77 -10.11
CA PRO A 81 -7.86 14.44 -10.55
C PRO A 81 -6.73 14.26 -9.56
N THR A 82 -7.00 14.28 -8.25
CA THR A 82 -5.98 14.13 -7.22
C THR A 82 -6.05 12.76 -6.54
N PHE A 83 -4.97 12.38 -5.85
CA PHE A 83 -4.99 11.16 -5.04
C PHE A 83 -5.93 11.28 -3.84
N LEU A 84 -6.04 12.47 -3.23
CA LEU A 84 -6.95 12.72 -2.13
C LEU A 84 -8.40 12.49 -2.56
N ASP A 85 -8.77 12.98 -3.75
CA ASP A 85 -10.11 12.75 -4.31
C ASP A 85 -10.37 11.26 -4.55
N ARG A 86 -9.37 10.51 -5.03
CA ARG A 86 -9.47 9.05 -5.18
C ARG A 86 -9.67 8.37 -3.84
N ALA A 87 -8.90 8.73 -2.81
CA ALA A 87 -9.02 8.17 -1.47
C ALA A 87 -10.41 8.44 -0.87
N ASN A 88 -10.89 9.69 -0.94
CA ASN A 88 -12.22 10.07 -0.49
C ASN A 88 -13.32 9.32 -1.23
N PHE A 89 -13.16 9.10 -2.53
CA PHE A 89 -14.11 8.31 -3.30
C PHE A 89 -14.13 6.85 -2.86
N LEU A 90 -12.96 6.22 -2.70
CA LEU A 90 -12.84 4.84 -2.23
C LEU A 90 -13.48 4.66 -0.84
N GLU A 91 -13.34 5.66 0.04
CA GLU A 91 -13.98 5.67 1.36
C GLU A 91 -15.51 5.73 1.21
N LYS A 92 -16.00 6.66 0.39
CA LYS A 92 -17.44 6.83 0.12
C LYS A 92 -18.10 5.55 -0.41
N ILE A 93 -17.41 4.77 -1.23
CA ILE A 93 -17.94 3.50 -1.77
C ILE A 93 -17.64 2.28 -0.88
N GLY A 94 -17.00 2.49 0.27
CA GLY A 94 -16.70 1.43 1.25
C GLY A 94 -15.55 0.49 0.86
N VAL A 95 -14.69 0.89 -0.09
CA VAL A 95 -13.48 0.14 -0.45
C VAL A 95 -12.39 0.32 0.61
N VAL A 96 -12.25 1.54 1.15
CA VAL A 96 -11.38 1.83 2.29
C VAL A 96 -12.21 2.37 3.45
N SER A 97 -11.74 2.18 4.68
CA SER A 97 -12.46 2.68 5.86
C SER A 97 -12.05 4.08 6.29
N SER A 98 -10.86 4.52 5.88
CA SER A 98 -10.40 5.89 6.08
C SER A 98 -9.62 6.37 4.86
N ALA A 99 -10.07 7.46 4.24
CA ALA A 99 -9.31 8.14 3.20
C ALA A 99 -8.02 8.75 3.77
N GLY A 100 -8.09 9.27 5.00
CA GLY A 100 -6.95 9.86 5.71
C GLY A 100 -5.82 8.85 5.92
N GLU A 101 -6.15 7.65 6.40
CA GLU A 101 -5.19 6.56 6.61
C GLU A 101 -4.47 6.16 5.31
N LEU A 102 -5.21 6.07 4.18
CA LEU A 102 -4.61 5.79 2.88
C LEU A 102 -3.66 6.91 2.41
N VAL A 103 -4.01 8.18 2.69
CA VAL A 103 -3.14 9.32 2.39
C VAL A 103 -1.88 9.29 3.25
N GLU A 104 -2.00 8.97 4.53
CA GLU A 104 -0.88 8.84 5.47
C GLU A 104 0.09 7.73 5.05
N ILE A 105 -0.42 6.54 4.73
CA ILE A 105 0.37 5.42 4.19
C ILE A 105 1.18 5.85 2.95
N ARG A 106 0.54 6.59 2.03
CA ARG A 106 1.24 7.12 0.85
C ARG A 106 2.29 8.17 1.24
N GLY A 107 2.03 8.95 2.29
CA GLY A 107 2.98 9.89 2.88
C GLY A 107 4.23 9.19 3.41
N ILE A 108 4.07 8.14 4.20
CA ILE A 108 5.17 7.30 4.72
C ILE A 108 5.99 6.73 3.56
N ARG A 109 5.33 6.21 2.52
CA ARG A 109 6.01 5.75 1.30
C ARG A 109 6.87 6.85 0.68
N ASN A 110 6.34 8.06 0.53
CA ASN A 110 7.09 9.17 -0.05
C ASN A 110 8.30 9.54 0.83
N ALA A 111 8.15 9.52 2.15
CA ALA A 111 9.24 9.78 3.09
C ALA A 111 10.37 8.75 2.97
N ILE A 112 10.03 7.46 2.80
CA ILE A 112 11.00 6.39 2.50
C ILE A 112 11.76 6.69 1.21
N ALA A 113 11.07 7.08 0.14
CA ALA A 113 11.68 7.35 -1.17
C ALA A 113 12.57 8.61 -1.20
N HIS A 114 12.31 9.58 -0.33
CA HIS A 114 13.07 10.83 -0.23
C HIS A 114 14.27 10.75 0.74
N GLU A 115 14.63 9.55 1.21
CA GLU A 115 15.78 9.30 2.10
C GLU A 115 15.88 10.35 3.22
N TYR A 116 14.81 10.50 4.01
CA TYR A 116 14.74 11.48 5.09
C TYR A 116 16.06 11.53 5.87
N ARG A 117 16.67 12.73 5.96
CA ARG A 117 18.01 12.97 6.48
C ARG A 117 18.27 12.19 7.77
N LYS A 118 19.42 11.50 7.84
CA LYS A 118 20.10 10.75 8.92
C LYS A 118 19.62 10.76 10.38
N ASN A 119 18.82 11.72 10.83
CA ASN A 119 18.43 11.90 12.23
C ASN A 119 17.01 11.40 12.55
N ASP A 120 16.24 10.85 11.59
CA ASP A 120 14.81 10.54 11.85
C ASP A 120 14.32 9.17 11.30
N TYR A 121 15.22 8.24 11.01
CA TYR A 121 14.84 6.92 10.48
C TYR A 121 14.03 6.08 11.48
N GLN A 122 14.30 6.22 12.79
CA GLN A 122 13.58 5.47 13.82
C GLN A 122 12.09 5.85 13.86
N GLU A 123 11.76 7.13 13.79
CA GLU A 123 10.36 7.58 13.77
C GLU A 123 9.67 7.12 12.49
N LEU A 124 10.34 7.26 11.33
CA LEU A 124 9.82 6.76 10.06
C LEU A 124 9.52 5.25 10.11
N TYR A 125 10.43 4.44 10.67
CA TYR A 125 10.20 3.02 10.82
C TYR A 125 9.06 2.71 11.79
N LYS A 126 8.90 3.47 12.90
CA LYS A 126 7.77 3.30 13.82
C LYS A 126 6.43 3.58 13.12
N GLU A 127 6.34 4.68 12.37
CA GLU A 127 5.14 5.01 11.60
C GLU A 127 4.85 3.96 10.53
N MET A 128 5.88 3.51 9.81
CA MET A 128 5.76 2.41 8.86
C MET A 128 5.20 1.15 9.54
N PHE A 129 5.73 0.74 10.69
CA PHE A 129 5.23 -0.44 11.43
C PHE A 129 3.76 -0.30 11.81
N LYS A 130 3.34 0.85 12.34
CA LYS A 130 1.93 1.13 12.68
C LYS A 130 1.02 1.05 11.46
N SER A 131 1.54 1.41 10.28
CA SER A 131 0.77 1.47 9.04
C SER A 131 0.66 0.14 8.28
N ILE A 132 1.41 -0.90 8.66
CA ILE A 132 1.40 -2.20 7.95
C ILE A 132 0.04 -2.89 8.07
N ASP A 133 -0.53 -2.99 9.28
CA ASP A 133 -1.84 -3.62 9.47
C ASP A 133 -2.98 -2.83 8.79
N PRO A 134 -3.06 -1.49 8.91
CA PRO A 134 -3.92 -0.66 8.08
C PRO A 134 -3.81 -0.91 6.58
N LEU A 135 -2.58 -0.96 6.04
CA LEU A 135 -2.36 -1.24 4.62
C LEU A 135 -2.91 -2.62 4.22
N ARG A 136 -2.68 -3.65 5.02
CA ARG A 136 -3.21 -5.00 4.78
C ARG A 136 -4.72 -5.02 4.79
N ASP A 137 -5.35 -4.33 5.73
CA ASP A 137 -6.81 -4.24 5.82
C ASP A 137 -7.42 -3.54 4.59
N ILE A 138 -6.82 -2.42 4.16
CA ILE A 138 -7.19 -1.71 2.93
C ILE A 138 -7.09 -2.62 1.70
N ILE A 139 -6.00 -3.38 1.56
CA ILE A 139 -5.81 -4.30 0.44
C ILE A 139 -6.85 -5.42 0.49
N ARG A 140 -7.11 -5.99 1.67
CA ARG A 140 -8.13 -7.03 1.88
C ARG A 140 -9.52 -6.55 1.47
N LYS A 141 -9.98 -5.41 2.00
CA LYS A 141 -11.29 -4.81 1.67
C LYS A 141 -11.41 -4.49 0.18
N THR A 142 -10.33 -4.03 -0.45
CA THR A 142 -10.30 -3.80 -1.89
C THR A 142 -10.52 -5.08 -2.68
N ARG A 143 -9.85 -6.19 -2.31
CA ARG A 143 -10.07 -7.50 -2.93
C ARG A 143 -11.51 -7.97 -2.76
N GLU A 144 -12.06 -7.85 -1.56
CA GLU A 144 -13.45 -8.21 -1.24
C GLU A 144 -14.45 -7.40 -2.08
N TYR A 145 -14.25 -6.09 -2.20
CA TYR A 145 -15.08 -5.23 -3.02
C TYR A 145 -15.06 -5.64 -4.50
N ILE A 146 -13.86 -5.87 -5.06
CA ILE A 146 -13.70 -6.29 -6.45
C ILE A 146 -14.38 -7.63 -6.70
N SER A 147 -14.17 -8.61 -5.83
CA SER A 147 -14.79 -9.94 -5.94
C SER A 147 -16.32 -9.90 -5.81
N ALA A 148 -16.88 -9.01 -4.98
CA ALA A 148 -18.32 -8.94 -4.75
C ALA A 148 -19.08 -8.14 -5.81
N LYS A 149 -18.46 -7.12 -6.42
CA LYS A 149 -19.16 -6.13 -7.26
C LYS A 149 -18.69 -6.05 -8.71
N ILE A 150 -17.58 -6.71 -9.07
CA ILE A 150 -16.95 -6.61 -10.40
C ILE A 150 -16.78 -8.00 -11.04
N GLN A 151 -17.84 -8.83 -10.95
CA GLN A 151 -17.95 -10.11 -11.69
C GLN A 151 -18.73 -9.92 -12.99
#